data_AF-A0A7J3D4R2-F1
#
_entry.id   AF-A0A7J3D4R2-F1
#
_cell.length_a   1.000
_cell.length_b   1.000
_cell.length_c   1.000
_cell.angle_alpha   90.00
_cell.angle_beta   90.00
_cell.angle_gamma   90.00
#
_symmetry.space_group_name_H-M   'P 1'
#
loop_
_entity.id
_entity.type
_entity.pdbx_description
1 polymer ?
#
loop_
_entity_poly.entity_id
_entity_poly.type
_entity_poly.pdbx_seq_one_letter_code
_entity_poly.pdbx_strand_id
1 'polypeptide(L)'
;MVNSLKNVVTTLIFVGIVLCFLGVALLLIGSFLTFDNFSAGGVIFIGPLPIVFGSGKYGYHLIWISLAIAVLMAVVSYLVLKRGKEVATDI
;
A
#
# COMPACT_ATOMS: atom_id res chain seq x y z
N MET A 1 -37.77 10.13 -10.06
CA MET A 1 -36.50 10.17 -10.83
C MET A 1 -35.26 9.97 -9.95
N VAL A 2 -35.13 10.67 -8.82
CA VAL A 2 -33.97 10.59 -7.90
C VAL A 2 -33.67 9.18 -7.37
N ASN A 3 -34.68 8.37 -7.06
CA ASN A 3 -34.47 7.00 -6.56
C ASN A 3 -33.81 6.06 -7.58
N SER A 4 -34.08 6.24 -8.88
CA SER A 4 -33.46 5.44 -9.94
C SER A 4 -31.96 5.75 -10.08
N LEU A 5 -31.60 7.04 -10.02
CA LEU A 5 -30.20 7.47 -10.03
C LEU A 5 -29.43 6.92 -8.82
N LYS A 6 -30.03 6.99 -7.63
CA LYS A 6 -29.43 6.43 -6.40
C LYS A 6 -29.17 4.92 -6.55
N ASN A 7 -30.10 4.16 -7.11
CA ASN A 7 -29.94 2.72 -7.30
C ASN A 7 -28.85 2.36 -8.32
N VAL A 8 -28.73 3.13 -9.40
CA VAL A 8 -27.65 2.93 -10.40
C VAL A 8 -26.29 3.21 -9.78
N VAL A 9 -26.15 4.32 -9.04
CA VAL A 9 -24.88 4.68 -8.37
C VAL A 9 -24.49 3.63 -7.34
N THR A 10 -25.43 3.20 -6.48
CA THR A 10 -25.17 2.17 -5.47
C THR A 10 -24.78 0.84 -6.10
N THR A 11 -25.47 0.43 -7.18
CA THR A 11 -25.13 -0.81 -7.91
C THR A 11 -23.73 -0.73 -8.52
N LEU A 12 -23.36 0.41 -9.11
CA LEU A 12 -22.05 0.58 -9.73
C LEU A 12 -20.92 0.49 -8.69
N ILE A 13 -21.10 1.12 -7.52
CA ILE A 13 -20.15 1.01 -6.41
C ILE A 13 -20.02 -0.44 -5.94
N PHE A 14 -21.14 -1.13 -5.76
CA PHE A 14 -21.13 -2.52 -5.30
C PHE A 14 -20.44 -3.45 -6.29
N VAL A 15 -20.75 -3.33 -7.58
CA VAL A 15 -20.09 -4.09 -8.65
C VAL A 15 -18.60 -3.79 -8.68
N GLY A 16 -18.20 -2.52 -8.55
CA GLY A 16 -16.79 -2.14 -8.49
C GLY A 16 -16.04 -2.78 -7.32
N ILE A 17 -16.66 -2.81 -6.14
CA ILE A 17 -16.09 -3.47 -4.95
C ILE A 17 -15.93 -4.97 -5.23
N VAL A 18 -16.97 -5.66 -5.69
CA VAL A 18 -16.91 -7.09 -5.99
C VAL A 18 -15.83 -7.39 -7.04
N LEU A 19 -15.71 -6.55 -8.06
CA LEU A 19 -14.71 -6.70 -9.11
C LEU A 19 -13.28 -6.52 -8.57
N CYS A 20 -13.05 -5.58 -7.65
CA CYS A 20 -11.75 -5.44 -6.97
C CYS A 20 -11.40 -6.68 -6.17
N PHE A 21 -12.34 -7.23 -5.41
CA PHE A 21 -12.12 -8.47 -4.65
C PHE A 21 -11.80 -9.65 -5.56
N LEU A 22 -12.55 -9.82 -6.66
CA LEU A 22 -12.25 -10.84 -7.66
C LEU A 22 -10.87 -10.66 -8.28
N GLY A 23 -10.51 -9.44 -8.66
CA GLY A 23 -9.19 -9.14 -9.23
C GLY A 23 -8.05 -9.52 -8.28
N VAL A 24 -8.15 -9.13 -7.00
CA VAL A 24 -7.16 -9.49 -5.98
C VAL A 24 -7.10 -11.01 -5.77
N ALA A 25 -8.25 -11.69 -5.71
CA ALA A 25 -8.30 -13.14 -5.56
C ALA A 25 -7.62 -13.86 -6.75
N LEU A 26 -7.88 -13.45 -7.99
CA LEU A 26 -7.23 -14.01 -9.17
C LEU A 26 -5.71 -13.76 -9.16
N LEU A 27 -5.25 -12.57 -8.77
CA LEU A 27 -3.82 -12.26 -8.66
C LEU A 27 -3.13 -13.15 -7.63
N LEU A 28 -3.76 -13.38 -6.48
CA LEU A 28 -3.23 -14.27 -5.45
C LEU A 28 -3.14 -15.71 -5.97
N ILE A 29 -4.21 -16.24 -6.56
CA ILE A 29 -4.22 -17.59 -7.13
C ILE A 29 -3.12 -17.75 -8.19
N GLY A 30 -3.00 -16.80 -9.12
CA GLY A 30 -1.95 -16.82 -10.14
C GLY A 30 -0.53 -16.77 -9.56
N SER A 31 -0.34 -16.01 -8.48
CA SER A 31 0.93 -15.94 -7.76
C SER A 31 1.27 -17.26 -7.07
N PHE A 32 0.30 -17.99 -6.51
CA PHE A 32 0.54 -19.28 -5.88
C PHE A 32 0.81 -20.39 -6.90
N LEU A 33 0.20 -20.34 -8.08
CA LEU A 33 0.44 -21.34 -9.12
C LEU A 33 1.84 -21.24 -9.76
N THR A 34 2.48 -20.06 -9.68
CA THR A 34 3.79 -19.80 -10.29
C THR A 34 4.89 -19.79 -9.23
N PHE A 35 5.30 -20.98 -8.75
CA PHE A 35 6.28 -21.12 -7.67
C PHE A 35 7.72 -20.74 -8.06
N ASP A 36 8.10 -20.82 -9.34
CA ASP A 36 9.51 -20.73 -9.77
C ASP A 36 10.04 -19.29 -9.89
N ASN A 37 9.18 -18.27 -9.88
CA ASN A 37 9.60 -16.89 -10.17
C ASN A 37 8.99 -15.85 -9.22
N PHE A 38 8.73 -16.24 -7.97
CA PHE A 38 8.25 -15.30 -6.97
C PHE A 38 9.33 -14.27 -6.62
N SER A 39 8.98 -12.98 -6.66
CA SER A 39 9.83 -11.89 -6.19
C SER A 39 9.10 -11.14 -5.10
N ALA A 40 9.77 -10.89 -3.99
CA ALA A 40 9.23 -10.21 -2.82
C ALA A 40 10.12 -9.03 -2.46
N GLY A 41 9.53 -7.96 -1.94
CA GLY A 41 10.29 -6.85 -1.38
C GLY A 41 9.49 -6.15 -0.31
N GLY A 42 10.19 -5.48 0.60
CA GLY A 42 9.56 -4.87 1.75
C GLY A 42 10.48 -3.90 2.48
N VAL A 43 9.88 -3.23 3.46
CA VAL A 43 10.56 -2.31 4.37
C VAL A 43 10.20 -2.69 5.79
N ILE A 44 11.19 -2.83 6.65
CA ILE A 44 11.01 -2.91 8.10
C ILE A 44 11.52 -1.61 8.71
N PHE A 45 10.67 -0.91 9.46
CA PHE A 45 11.07 0.28 10.20
C PHE A 45 11.52 -0.12 11.61
N ILE A 46 12.81 0.04 11.91
CA ILE A 46 13.35 -0.11 13.27
C ILE A 46 13.58 1.30 13.81
N GLY A 47 12.61 1.82 14.56
CA GLY A 47 12.56 3.24 14.85
C GLY A 47 12.43 4.07 13.56
N PRO A 48 13.07 5.25 13.46
CA PRO A 48 13.03 6.06 12.24
C PRO A 48 13.91 5.49 11.11
N LEU A 49 14.66 4.40 11.32
CA LEU A 49 15.58 3.85 10.34
C LEU A 49 14.88 2.77 9.49
N PRO A 50 14.66 3.01 8.19
CA PRO A 50 14.06 2.01 7.31
C PRO A 50 15.09 0.99 6.81
N ILE A 51 14.79 -0.29 6.94
CA ILE A 51 15.55 -1.39 6.36
C ILE A 51 14.79 -1.92 5.16
N VAL A 52 15.37 -1.76 3.96
CA VAL A 52 14.76 -2.16 2.69
C VAL A 52 15.35 -3.49 2.25
N PHE A 53 14.51 -4.42 1.80
CA PHE A 53 14.92 -5.72 1.30
C PHE A 53 14.14 -6.12 0.04
N GLY A 54 14.78 -6.92 -0.81
CA GLY A 54 14.18 -7.52 -1.99
C GLY A 54 14.79 -8.87 -2.27
N SER A 55 13.95 -9.81 -2.72
CA SER A 55 14.28 -11.19 -3.03
C SER A 55 13.61 -11.60 -4.34
N GLY A 56 14.23 -12.54 -5.06
CA GLY A 56 13.78 -13.03 -6.36
C GLY A 56 14.30 -12.20 -7.54
N LYS A 57 13.91 -12.62 -8.76
CA LYS A 57 14.38 -12.06 -10.03
C LYS A 57 14.20 -10.54 -10.15
N TYR A 58 13.10 -10.01 -9.62
CA TYR A 58 12.79 -8.58 -9.64
C TYR A 58 13.12 -7.88 -8.31
N GLY A 59 13.88 -8.53 -7.42
CA GLY A 59 14.24 -7.99 -6.11
C GLY A 59 14.87 -6.59 -6.18
N TYR A 60 15.74 -6.33 -7.15
CA TYR A 60 16.33 -5.00 -7.36
C TYR A 60 15.28 -3.91 -7.66
N HIS A 61 14.27 -4.22 -8.47
CA HIS A 61 13.19 -3.27 -8.78
C HIS A 61 12.33 -3.04 -7.54
N LEU A 62 12.05 -4.11 -6.80
CA LEU A 62 11.28 -4.04 -5.56
C LEU A 62 11.99 -3.22 -4.49
N ILE A 63 13.33 -3.31 -4.39
CA ILE A 63 14.13 -2.48 -3.48
C ILE A 63 13.96 -0.99 -3.79
N TRP A 64 13.98 -0.58 -5.07
CA TRP A 64 13.77 0.83 -5.43
C TRP A 64 12.38 1.33 -5.03
N ILE A 65 11.35 0.52 -5.27
CA ILE A 65 9.97 0.84 -4.88
C ILE A 65 9.85 0.93 -3.36
N SER A 66 10.38 -0.07 -2.65
CA SER A 66 10.37 -0.12 -1.19
C SER A 66 11.15 1.05 -0.57
N LEU A 67 12.28 1.44 -1.15
CA LEU A 67 13.05 2.62 -0.71
C LEU A 67 12.26 3.92 -0.92
N ALA A 68 11.58 4.08 -2.06
CA ALA A 68 10.73 5.25 -2.29
C ALA A 68 9.60 5.34 -1.25
N ILE A 69 8.94 4.21 -0.96
CA ILE A 69 7.92 4.12 0.09
C ILE A 69 8.51 4.45 1.46
N ALA A 70 9.71 3.94 1.75
CA ALA A 70 10.41 4.18 3.01
C ALA A 70 10.69 5.67 3.25
N VAL A 71 11.21 6.36 2.24
CA VAL A 71 11.50 7.80 2.29
C VAL A 71 10.20 8.58 2.46
N LEU A 72 9.16 8.25 1.71
CA LEU A 72 7.86 8.91 1.81
C LEU A 72 7.28 8.78 3.22
N MET A 73 7.30 7.57 3.79
CA MET A 73 6.86 7.33 5.17
C MET A 73 7.71 8.09 6.18
N ALA A 74 9.04 8.10 6.04
CA ALA A 74 9.92 8.84 6.94
C ALA A 74 9.61 10.35 6.93
N VAL A 75 9.34 10.93 5.75
CA VAL A 75 8.92 12.34 5.61
C VAL A 75 7.59 12.57 6.32
N VAL A 76 6.59 11.73 6.08
CA VAL A 76 5.27 11.85 6.74
C VAL A 76 5.42 11.74 8.26
N SER A 77 6.16 10.75 8.75
CA SER A 77 6.43 10.58 10.19
C SER A 77 7.14 11.80 10.78
N TYR A 78 8.14 12.35 10.10
CA TYR A 78 8.82 13.57 10.55
C TYR A 78 7.87 14.77 10.64
N LEU A 79 7.02 14.99 9.63
CA LEU A 79 6.05 16.08 9.63
C LEU A 79 5.01 15.95 10.75
N VAL A 80 4.54 14.72 11.01
CA VAL A 80 3.60 14.44 12.11
C VAL A 80 4.25 14.68 13.47
N LEU A 81 5.49 14.21 13.68
CA LEU A 81 6.23 14.42 14.92
C LEU A 81 6.55 15.91 15.16
N LYS A 82 6.87 16.66 14.10
CA LYS A 82 7.10 18.11 14.19
C LYS A 82 5.86 18.84 14.75
N ARG A 83 4.68 18.51 14.24
CA ARG A 83 3.40 19.08 14.73
C ARG A 83 3.14 18.73 16.20
N GLY A 84 3.43 17.49 16.61
CA GLY A 84 3.26 17.06 18.00
C GLY A 84 4.15 17.84 18.98
N LYS A 85 5.36 18.21 18.57
CA LYS A 85 6.27 19.01 19.39
C LYS A 85 5.83 20.47 19.52
N GLU A 86 5.31 21.08 18.45
CA GLU A 86 4.81 22.45 18.46
C GLU A 86 3.62 22.61 19.42
N VAL A 87 2.69 21.65 19.43
CA VAL A 87 1.54 21.65 20.36
C VAL A 87 1.94 21.46 21.83
N ALA A 88 2.99 20.66 22.10
CA ALA A 88 3.45 20.40 23.46
C ALA A 88 4.24 21.58 24.07
N THR A 89 4.80 22.48 23.26
CA THR A 89 5.51 23.68 23.72
C THR A 89 4.62 24.89 23.97
N ASP A 90 3.33 24.82 23.59
CA ASP A 90 2.32 25.87 23.81
C ASP A 90 1.49 25.67 25.11
N ILE A 91 1.88 24.72 25.97
CA ILE A 91 1.29 24.44 27.29
C ILE A 91 2.31 24.78 28.38
#